data_AF-A0A945VBV2-F1
#
_entry.id   AF-A0A945VBV2-F1
#
_cell.length_a   1.000
_cell.length_b   1.000
_cell.length_c   1.000
_cell.angle_alpha   90.00
_cell.angle_beta   90.00
_cell.angle_gamma   90.00
#
_symmetry.space_group_name_H-M   'P 1'
#
loop_
_entity.id
_entity.type
_entity.pdbx_description
1 polymer ?
#
loop_
_entity_poly.entity_id
_entity_poly.type
_entity_poly.pdbx_seq_one_letter_code
_entity_poly.pdbx_strand_id
1 'polypeptide(L)' 'MSQKLTEAEISDVIQMALSDHVSFNDIRNQYGLAEKDVKKLMKSNLKTGSYQTWRKRVRDFGSRREYYK' A
#
# COMPACT_ATOMS: atom_id res chain seq x y z
N MET A 1 -18.49 -6.98 7.81
CA MET A 1 -18.33 -5.71 8.55
C MET A 1 -17.54 -4.75 7.68
N SER A 2 -18.15 -3.64 7.26
CA SER A 2 -17.44 -2.59 6.51
C SER A 2 -16.59 -1.83 7.52
N GLN A 3 -15.33 -2.24 7.69
CA GLN A 3 -14.40 -1.53 8.57
C GLN A 3 -14.12 -0.16 7.95
N LYS A 4 -14.73 0.88 8.51
CA LYS A 4 -14.34 2.26 8.21
C LYS A 4 -13.02 2.49 8.96
N LEU A 5 -11.92 2.49 8.22
CA LEU A 5 -10.64 2.96 8.75
C LEU A 5 -10.81 4.40 9.23
N THR A 6 -10.28 4.69 10.40
CA THR A 6 -10.14 6.05 10.91
C THR A 6 -9.12 6.82 10.09
N GLU A 7 -9.18 8.15 10.11
CA GLU A 7 -8.22 9.00 9.40
C GLU A 7 -6.76 8.72 9.84
N ALA A 8 -6.56 8.36 11.11
CA ALA A 8 -5.27 7.95 11.64
C ALA A 8 -4.77 6.65 11.00
N GLU A 9 -5.62 5.62 10.92
CA GLU A 9 -5.26 4.35 10.27
C GLU A 9 -5.02 4.54 8.77
N ILE A 10 -5.78 5.41 8.11
CA ILE A 10 -5.56 5.76 6.70
C ILE A 10 -4.16 6.38 6.53
N SER A 11 -3.79 7.34 7.39
CA SER A 11 -2.46 7.95 7.36
C SER A 11 -1.36 6.91 7.60
N ASP A 12 -1.55 6.02 8.57
CA ASP A 12 -0.58 4.98 8.89
C ASP A 12 -0.38 4.00 7.72
N VAL A 13 -1.49 3.52 7.12
CA VAL A 13 -1.44 2.67 5.92
C VAL A 13 -0.75 3.38 4.75
N ILE A 14 -0.94 4.68 4.58
CA ILE A 14 -0.24 5.46 3.55
C ILE A 14 1.26 5.54 3.85
N GLN A 15 1.65 5.81 5.10
CA GLN A 15 3.05 5.85 5.52
C GLN A 15 3.75 4.49 5.36
N MET A 16 3.05 3.42 5.74
CA MET A 16 3.47 2.04 5.53
C MET A 16 3.62 1.72 4.05
N ALA A 17 2.64 2.05 3.21
CA ALA A 17 2.69 1.79 1.78
C ALA A 17 3.77 2.60 1.04
N LEU A 18 4.16 3.77 1.56
CA LEU A 18 5.27 4.58 1.06
C LEU A 18 6.64 4.09 1.56
N SER A 19 6.67 3.30 2.64
CA SER A 19 7.87 2.73 3.20
C SER A 19 8.34 1.53 2.40
N ASP A 20 9.62 1.55 2.06
CA ASP A 20 10.28 0.49 1.28
C ASP A 20 10.37 -0.85 2.04
N HIS A 21 10.37 -0.76 3.38
CA HIS A 21 10.56 -1.87 4.29
C HIS A 21 9.27 -2.60 4.66
N VAL A 22 8.12 -2.10 4.21
CA VAL A 22 6.82 -2.63 4.60
C VAL A 22 6.15 -3.25 3.38
N SER A 23 5.73 -4.50 3.50
CA SER A 23 5.04 -5.17 2.42
C SER A 23 3.53 -5.07 2.54
N PHE A 24 2.82 -5.27 1.42
CA PHE A 24 1.36 -5.39 1.45
C PHE A 24 0.87 -6.53 2.34
N ASN A 25 1.71 -7.54 2.62
CA ASN A 25 1.35 -8.61 3.53
C ASN A 25 1.35 -8.14 4.99
N ASP A 26 2.29 -7.28 5.38
CA ASP A 26 2.32 -6.67 6.71
C ASP A 26 1.11 -5.78 6.92
N ILE A 27 0.79 -4.94 5.93
CA ILE A 27 -0.42 -4.09 5.95
C ILE A 27 -1.68 -4.96 6.02
N ARG A 28 -1.73 -6.09 5.31
CA ARG A 28 -2.84 -7.03 5.38
C ARG A 28 -2.95 -7.70 6.75
N ASN A 29 -1.85 -8.06 7.37
CA ASN A 29 -1.86 -8.70 8.69
C ASN A 29 -2.31 -7.74 9.78
N GLN A 30 -1.95 -6.46 9.67
CA GLN A 30 -2.23 -5.46 10.68
C GLN A 30 -3.62 -4.82 10.51
N TYR A 31 -4.02 -4.51 9.26
CA TYR A 31 -5.26 -3.79 8.95
C TYR A 31 -6.31 -4.63 8.20
N GLY A 32 -5.99 -5.88 7.85
CA GLY A 32 -6.88 -6.73 7.04
C GLY A 32 -7.02 -6.27 5.57
N LEU A 33 -6.20 -5.31 5.13
CA LEU A 33 -6.31 -4.71 3.79
C LEU A 33 -5.54 -5.53 2.76
N ALA A 34 -6.24 -5.95 1.71
CA ALA A 34 -5.56 -6.55 0.57
C ALA A 34 -4.84 -5.47 -0.25
N GLU A 35 -3.84 -5.87 -1.04
CA GLU A 35 -3.08 -4.97 -1.92
C GLU A 35 -3.99 -4.09 -2.80
N LYS A 36 -5.11 -4.65 -3.29
CA LYS A 36 -6.10 -3.90 -4.09
C LYS A 36 -6.73 -2.74 -3.31
N ASP A 37 -6.95 -2.91 -2.01
CA ASP A 37 -7.60 -1.93 -1.15
C ASP A 37 -6.59 -0.83 -0.78
N VAL A 38 -5.34 -1.21 -0.51
CA VAL A 38 -4.23 -0.26 -0.35
C VAL A 38 -4.03 0.57 -1.63
N LYS A 39 -4.02 -0.05 -2.81
CA LYS A 39 -3.91 0.67 -4.09
C LYS A 39 -5.04 1.67 -4.31
N LYS A 40 -6.28 1.31 -3.96
CA LYS A 40 -7.43 2.23 -4.00
C LYS A 40 -7.25 3.39 -3.03
N LEU A 41 -6.85 3.09 -1.79
CA LEU A 41 -6.58 4.07 -0.74
C LEU A 41 -5.51 5.07 -1.20
N MET A 42 -4.38 4.57 -1.72
CA MET A 42 -3.29 5.37 -2.25
C MET A 42 -3.75 6.26 -3.42
N LYS A 43 -4.58 5.74 -4.32
CA LYS A 43 -5.11 6.50 -5.46
C LYS A 43 -6.07 7.62 -5.02
N SER A 44 -6.85 7.40 -3.97
CA SER A 44 -7.77 8.41 -3.42
C SER A 44 -7.08 9.48 -2.59
N ASN A 45 -5.93 9.17 -1.97
CA ASN A 45 -5.23 10.09 -1.08
C ASN A 45 -4.04 10.82 -1.73
N LEU A 46 -3.39 10.22 -2.74
CA LEU A 46 -2.28 10.87 -3.44
C LEU A 46 -2.73 11.64 -4.68
N LYS A 47 -2.01 12.72 -4.98
CA LYS A 47 -2.04 13.35 -6.30
C LYS A 47 -1.58 12.36 -7.38
N THR A 48 -2.15 12.47 -8.58
CA THR A 48 -1.88 11.57 -9.72
C THR A 48 -0.39 11.36 -9.99
N GLY A 49 0.42 12.42 -9.94
CA GLY A 49 1.88 12.33 -10.15
C GLY A 49 2.60 11.52 -9.06
N SER A 50 2.26 11.75 -7.79
CA SER A 50 2.83 10.99 -6.66
C SER A 50 2.42 9.51 -6.73
N TYR A 51 1.15 9.23 -7.08
CA TYR A 51 0.66 7.87 -7.26
C TYR A 51 1.39 7.14 -8.40
N GLN A 52 1.65 7.81 -9.53
CA GLN A 52 2.42 7.22 -10.63
C GLN A 52 3.85 6.85 -10.20
N THR A 53 4.54 7.74 -9.47
CA THR A 53 5.89 7.48 -8.95
C THR A 53 5.89 6.32 -7.95
N TRP A 54 4.95 6.31 -7.01
CA TRP A 54 4.77 5.19 -6.09
C TRP A 54 4.51 3.88 -6.83
N ARG A 55 3.63 3.87 -7.84
CA ARG A 55 3.32 2.66 -8.61
C ARG A 55 4.52 2.15 -9.40
N LYS A 56 5.41 3.04 -9.88
CA LYS A 56 6.68 2.64 -10.49
C LYS A 56 7.58 1.93 -9.47
N ARG A 57 7.69 2.46 -8.24
CA ARG A 57 8.44 1.82 -7.14
C ARG A 57 7.84 0.47 -6.77
N VAL A 58 6.53 0.38 -6.54
CA VAL A 58 5.85 -0.89 -6.22
C VAL A 58 6.11 -1.96 -7.28
N ARG A 59 6.18 -1.59 -8.56
CA ARG A 59 6.53 -2.53 -9.63
C ARG A 59 8.00 -2.99 -9.54
N ASP A 60 8.92 -2.06 -9.26
CA ASP A 60 10.34 -2.37 -9.10
C ASP A 60 10.59 -3.30 -7.90
N PHE A 61 9.97 -3.00 -6.76
CA PHE A 61 10.01 -3.83 -5.55
C PHE A 61 9.23 -5.14 -5.69
N GLY A 62 8.10 -5.12 -6.40
CA GLY A 62 7.31 -6.31 -6.70
C GLY A 62 8.07 -7.31 -7.58
N SER A 63 8.85 -6.84 -8.55
CA SER A 63 9.71 -7.71 -9.37
C SER A 63 10.84 -8.37 -8.59
N ARG A 64 11.26 -7.82 -7.44
CA ARG A 64 12.21 -8.50 -6.54
C ARG A 64 11.60 -9.72 -5.83
N ARG A 65 10.28 -9.94 -5.91
CA ARG A 65 9.59 -11.11 -5.32
C ARG A 65 9.42 -12.30 -6.27
N GLU A 66 9.94 -12.23 -7.50
CA GLU A 66 10.01 -13.40 -8.41
C GLU A 66 11.13 -14.40 -8.06
N TYR A 67 11.78 -14.25 -6.90
CA TYR A 67 12.86 -15.14 -6.45
C TYR A 67 12.50 -15.89 -5.16
N TYR A 68 11.31 -16.47 -5.08
CA TYR A 68 11.03 -17.59 -4.18
C TYR A 68 9.98 -18.49 -4.84
N LYS A 69 10.44 -19.32 -5.77
CA LYS A 69 9.79 -20.57 -6.15
C LYS A 69 10.61 -21.72 -5.60
#